data_AF-A0AAV6FNN2-F1
#
_entry.id   AF-A0AAV6FNN2-F1
#
_cell.length_a   1.000
_cell.length_b   1.000
_cell.length_c   1.000
_cell.angle_alpha   90.00
_cell.angle_beta   90.00
_cell.angle_gamma   90.00
#
_symmetry.space_group_name_H-M   'P 1'
#
loop_
_entity.id
_entity.type
_entity.pdbx_description
1 polymer ?
#
loop_
_entity_poly.entity_id
_entity_poly.type
_entity_poly.pdbx_seq_one_letter_code
_entity_poly.pdbx_strand_id
1 'polypeptide(L)'
;MDRSSSPTSLPQGLMMSKEAKFIEDTEPANKPTHWVEDLFQPHFRMEDVMKNFEEIRKKTYVSVRDHTLPNCLQSAEGNDTYKKVLQEKQQREEKLLMENLAKRVAAASVSGAASSTKSKASSTIQIQIKQPEQNDCIWNQLDLSTLCETMSKTEKDRRRLRMQLERAQAEVQVERQKRQRLQGLLDECEQQLALSRQEAARWALQLEAQQAEGRAKDTQVQAQATEARQVVEETARWRTAARKGREEMKDAQRKCADLMWELERLKEHHKVEEKRLVEATRLEDNVILQKVTQELEETRAKLEAEKANHSRSQTALELLRKHFTKQSG
;
A
#
# COMPACT_ATOMS: atom_id res chain seq x y z
N MET A 1 57.31 -22.43 6.60
CA MET A 1 58.44 -21.62 7.12
C MET A 1 58.10 -20.18 6.78
N ASP A 2 57.78 -19.23 7.64
CA ASP A 2 57.66 -19.10 9.10
C ASP A 2 56.62 -17.97 9.30
N ARG A 3 55.58 -18.12 10.12
CA ARG A 3 55.53 -17.84 11.57
C ARG A 3 56.23 -16.56 12.01
N SER A 4 55.44 -15.50 12.24
CA SER A 4 55.53 -14.59 13.40
C SER A 4 54.46 -13.51 13.24
N SER A 5 53.32 -13.55 13.94
CA SER A 5 53.10 -13.21 15.36
C SER A 5 52.69 -11.74 15.57
N SER A 6 51.46 -11.60 16.10
CA SER A 6 50.71 -10.42 16.55
C SER A 6 51.43 -9.57 17.62
N PRO A 7 50.94 -8.38 18.04
CA PRO A 7 49.76 -8.26 18.95
C PRO A 7 48.86 -7.01 18.73
N THR A 8 47.54 -7.13 18.88
CA THR A 8 46.74 -6.70 20.07
C THR A 8 46.62 -5.18 20.27
N SER A 9 45.45 -4.62 19.98
CA SER A 9 44.90 -3.46 20.69
C SER A 9 43.37 -3.49 20.69
N LEU A 10 42.80 -3.74 21.86
CA LEU A 10 41.41 -3.43 22.23
C LEU A 10 41.20 -1.90 22.22
N PRO A 11 39.95 -1.47 22.06
CA PRO A 11 39.30 -0.76 23.17
C PRO A 11 37.93 -1.40 23.43
N GLN A 12 37.68 -1.92 24.63
CA GLN A 12 37.33 -1.21 25.87
C GLN A 12 36.03 -0.41 25.72
N GLY A 13 35.09 -0.77 26.58
CA GLY A 13 33.67 -0.58 26.36
C GLY A 13 33.19 0.87 26.45
N LEU A 14 32.08 1.11 25.75
CA LEU A 14 31.18 2.21 26.05
C LEU A 14 29.75 1.65 26.06
N MET A 15 29.43 0.92 27.12
CA MET A 15 28.04 0.88 27.58
C MET A 15 27.78 2.21 28.28
N MET A 16 27.02 3.10 27.65
CA MET A 16 26.27 4.13 28.36
C MET A 16 24.88 4.23 27.76
N SER A 17 23.94 3.76 28.58
CA SER A 17 22.51 3.88 28.48
C SER A 17 22.11 5.31 28.07
N LYS A 18 21.33 5.44 27.00
CA LYS A 18 20.54 6.65 26.76
C LYS A 18 19.32 6.59 27.67
N GLU A 19 19.49 7.08 28.90
CA GLU A 19 18.38 7.58 29.71
C GLU A 19 17.79 8.78 28.99
N ALA A 20 16.62 8.59 28.38
CA ALA A 20 15.77 9.70 27.95
C ALA A 20 15.25 10.40 29.21
N LYS A 21 15.93 11.47 29.62
CA LYS A 21 15.38 12.42 30.60
C LYS A 21 14.20 13.12 29.94
N PHE A 22 13.03 12.74 30.42
CA PHE A 22 11.77 13.44 30.26
C PHE A 22 11.98 14.84 30.86
N ILE A 23 12.07 15.86 30.00
CA ILE A 23 12.00 17.27 30.41
C ILE A 23 10.51 17.57 30.47
N GLU A 24 9.96 17.42 31.66
CA GLU A 24 8.69 17.99 32.07
C GLU A 24 9.01 19.29 32.81
N ASP A 25 9.10 20.38 32.06
CA ASP A 25 8.97 21.73 32.60
C ASP A 25 7.79 22.39 31.88
N THR A 26 6.64 22.24 32.53
CA THR A 26 5.53 23.20 32.55
C THR A 26 6.03 24.63 32.66
N GLU A 27 5.82 25.45 31.63
CA GLU A 27 5.16 26.76 31.71
C GLU A 27 4.77 27.20 30.29
N PRO A 28 3.47 27.33 29.95
CA PRO A 28 3.07 27.96 28.70
C PRO A 28 3.28 29.48 28.86
N ALA A 29 4.34 29.98 28.26
CA ALA A 29 4.48 31.39 27.97
C ALA A 29 3.21 31.88 27.25
N ASN A 30 2.50 32.80 27.92
CA ASN A 30 1.38 33.58 27.43
C ASN A 30 1.62 34.04 25.99
N LYS A 31 1.08 33.29 25.02
CA LYS A 31 0.78 33.83 23.70
C LYS A 31 -0.57 34.54 23.83
N PRO A 32 -0.73 35.77 23.32
CA PRO A 32 -2.02 36.43 23.35
C PRO A 32 -3.01 35.59 22.54
N THR A 33 -3.87 34.88 23.26
CA THR A 33 -5.02 34.14 22.76
C THR A 33 -5.84 35.10 21.91
N HIS A 34 -6.17 34.70 20.68
CA HIS A 34 -6.90 35.57 19.77
C HIS A 34 -8.32 35.74 20.34
N TRP A 35 -8.86 36.96 20.42
CA TRP A 35 -10.18 37.26 21.05
C TRP A 35 -11.35 36.38 20.54
N VAL A 36 -11.21 35.80 19.34
CA VAL A 36 -12.18 34.83 18.78
C VAL A 36 -12.18 33.50 19.54
N GLU A 37 -11.05 33.07 20.09
CA GLU A 37 -10.93 31.83 20.87
C GLU A 37 -11.61 31.95 22.25
N ASP A 38 -11.74 33.16 22.80
CA ASP A 38 -12.49 33.44 24.04
C ASP A 38 -14.01 33.41 23.81
N LEU A 39 -14.47 33.89 22.64
CA LEU A 39 -15.89 33.89 22.27
C LEU A 39 -16.36 32.54 21.73
N PHE A 40 -15.45 31.77 21.14
CA PHE A 40 -15.71 30.45 20.56
C PHE A 40 -14.68 29.45 21.06
N GLN A 41 -14.69 29.17 22.37
CA GLN A 41 -13.92 28.05 22.89
C GLN A 41 -14.32 26.79 22.11
N PRO A 42 -13.37 26.08 21.47
CA PRO A 42 -13.68 24.83 20.80
C PRO A 42 -14.23 23.86 21.85
N HIS A 43 -15.53 23.57 21.79
CA HIS A 43 -16.17 22.56 22.65
C HIS A 43 -15.81 21.14 22.22
N PHE A 44 -14.87 20.99 21.29
CA PHE A 44 -14.36 19.73 20.80
C PHE A 44 -12.99 19.50 21.42
N ARG A 45 -12.93 18.70 22.47
CA ARG A 45 -11.66 18.22 23.01
C ARG A 45 -11.25 16.94 22.28
N MET A 46 -9.95 16.67 22.24
CA MET A 46 -9.42 15.41 21.69
C MET A 46 -10.06 14.18 22.36
N GLU A 47 -10.46 14.33 23.63
CA GLU A 47 -11.24 13.32 24.36
C GLU A 47 -12.60 13.00 23.70
N ASP A 48 -13.26 13.98 23.08
CA ASP A 48 -14.56 13.79 22.41
C ASP A 48 -14.40 13.07 21.06
N VAL A 49 -13.27 13.30 20.38
CA VAL A 49 -12.89 12.56 19.17
C VAL A 49 -12.60 11.10 19.52
N MET A 50 -11.85 10.85 20.59
CA MET A 50 -11.48 9.51 21.03
C MET A 50 -12.69 8.70 21.52
N LYS A 51 -13.62 9.31 22.26
CA LYS A 51 -14.89 8.68 22.66
C LYS A 51 -15.74 8.27 21.46
N ASN A 52 -15.83 9.14 20.45
CA ASN A 52 -16.53 8.83 19.21
C ASN A 52 -15.86 7.68 18.44
N PHE A 53 -14.52 7.59 18.43
CA PHE A 53 -13.83 6.47 17.77
C PHE A 53 -14.13 5.11 18.41
N GLU A 54 -14.25 5.05 19.74
CA GLU A 54 -14.64 3.82 20.43
C GLU A 54 -16.11 3.46 20.21
N GLU A 55 -17.00 4.45 20.16
CA GLU A 55 -18.41 4.24 19.83
C GLU A 55 -18.61 3.81 18.37
N ILE A 56 -17.85 4.39 17.45
CA ILE A 56 -17.80 3.99 16.04
C ILE A 56 -17.25 2.57 15.94
N ARG A 57 -16.15 2.21 16.62
CA ARG A 57 -15.65 0.82 16.62
C ARG A 57 -16.67 -0.20 17.13
N LYS A 58 -17.44 0.16 18.17
CA LYS A 58 -18.49 -0.71 18.72
C LYS A 58 -19.69 -0.82 17.79
N LYS A 59 -20.07 0.24 17.08
CA LYS A 59 -21.18 0.24 16.08
C LYS A 59 -20.75 -0.35 14.73
N THR A 60 -19.47 -0.33 14.39
CA THR A 60 -18.91 -0.85 13.13
C THR A 60 -18.27 -2.23 13.30
N TYR A 61 -18.53 -2.94 14.40
CA TYR A 61 -18.34 -4.40 14.45
C TYR A 61 -19.48 -5.08 13.69
N VAL A 62 -19.52 -4.87 12.37
CA VAL A 62 -20.22 -5.75 11.46
C VAL A 62 -19.30 -6.95 11.26
N SER A 63 -19.77 -8.11 11.69
CA SER A 63 -19.13 -9.40 11.49
C SER A 63 -18.54 -9.51 10.08
N VAL A 64 -17.23 -9.74 10.00
CA VAL A 64 -16.42 -9.91 8.78
C VAL A 64 -16.84 -11.15 7.95
N ARG A 65 -18.00 -11.75 8.21
CA ARG A 65 -18.53 -12.91 7.48
C ARG A 65 -19.57 -12.59 6.40
N ASP A 66 -20.00 -11.34 6.24
CA ASP A 66 -21.09 -11.00 5.30
C ASP A 66 -20.63 -10.39 3.96
N HIS A 67 -19.32 -10.37 3.69
CA HIS A 67 -18.77 -9.91 2.39
C HIS A 67 -18.40 -11.03 1.43
N THR A 68 -18.86 -12.26 1.69
CA THR A 68 -18.79 -13.31 0.68
C THR A 68 -19.83 -12.97 -0.39
N LEU A 69 -19.36 -12.47 -1.55
CA LEU A 69 -20.16 -12.43 -2.77
C LEU A 69 -20.98 -13.72 -2.86
N PRO A 70 -22.31 -13.66 -3.09
CA PRO A 70 -23.14 -14.85 -3.09
C PRO A 70 -22.50 -15.90 -3.99
N ASN A 71 -22.35 -17.14 -3.50
CA ASN A 71 -21.57 -18.22 -4.13
C ASN A 71 -21.89 -18.42 -5.63
N CYS A 72 -23.05 -17.98 -6.11
CA CYS A 72 -23.39 -17.96 -7.52
C CYS A 72 -22.46 -17.06 -8.38
N LEU A 73 -21.91 -15.98 -7.85
CA LEU A 73 -21.02 -15.06 -8.58
C LEU A 73 -19.54 -15.49 -8.61
N GLN A 74 -19.16 -16.51 -7.84
CA GLN A 74 -17.78 -17.04 -7.82
C GLN A 74 -17.53 -18.06 -8.94
N SER A 75 -18.59 -18.64 -9.52
CA SER A 75 -18.50 -19.51 -10.70
C SER A 75 -18.51 -18.69 -11.99
N ALA A 76 -17.70 -19.09 -12.98
CA ALA A 76 -17.69 -18.49 -14.31
C ALA A 76 -19.10 -18.46 -14.95
N GLU A 77 -19.90 -19.50 -14.72
CA GLU A 77 -21.27 -19.61 -15.23
C GLU A 77 -22.24 -18.58 -14.62
N GLY A 78 -22.07 -18.24 -13.34
CA GLY A 78 -22.95 -17.26 -12.69
C GLY A 78 -22.56 -15.81 -13.00
N ASN A 79 -21.28 -15.54 -13.25
CA ASN A 79 -20.84 -14.26 -13.78
C ASN A 79 -21.39 -14.02 -15.21
N ASP A 80 -21.38 -15.05 -16.06
CA ASP A 80 -21.96 -14.98 -17.40
C ASP A 80 -23.48 -14.82 -17.37
N THR A 81 -24.16 -15.48 -16.42
CA THR A 81 -25.61 -15.32 -16.22
C THR A 81 -25.94 -13.90 -15.76
N TYR A 82 -25.15 -13.34 -14.82
CA TYR A 82 -25.33 -11.97 -14.35
C TYR A 82 -25.11 -10.94 -15.47
N LYS A 83 -24.07 -11.11 -16.28
CA LYS A 83 -23.80 -10.24 -17.45
C LYS A 83 -24.94 -10.29 -18.47
N LYS A 84 -25.51 -11.47 -18.74
CA LYS A 84 -26.67 -11.62 -19.64
C LYS A 84 -27.89 -10.88 -19.12
N VAL A 85 -28.21 -11.01 -17.83
CA VAL A 85 -29.34 -10.30 -17.21
C VAL A 85 -29.14 -8.79 -17.25
N LEU A 86 -27.91 -8.31 -17.03
CA LEU A 86 -27.58 -6.89 -17.10
C LEU A 86 -27.75 -6.33 -18.52
N GLN A 87 -27.28 -7.08 -19.53
CA GLN A 87 -27.44 -6.72 -20.94
C GLN A 87 -28.92 -6.70 -21.36
N GLU A 88 -29.71 -7.68 -20.91
CA GLU A 88 -31.15 -7.72 -21.22
C GLU A 88 -31.92 -6.54 -20.58
N LYS A 89 -31.54 -6.14 -19.36
CA LYS A 89 -32.11 -4.96 -18.70
C LYS A 89 -31.76 -3.68 -19.46
N GLN A 90 -30.50 -3.53 -19.87
CA GLN A 90 -30.03 -2.38 -20.62
C GLN A 90 -30.77 -2.25 -21.98
N GLN A 91 -30.94 -3.35 -22.70
CA GLN A 91 -31.68 -3.36 -23.97
C GLN A 91 -33.16 -2.99 -23.79
N ARG A 92 -33.81 -3.44 -22.70
CA ARG A 92 -35.20 -3.03 -22.40
C ARG A 92 -35.31 -1.52 -22.12
N GLU A 93 -34.39 -0.96 -21.34
CA GLU A 93 -34.38 0.47 -21.01
C GLU A 93 -34.14 1.32 -22.26
N GLU A 94 -33.20 0.92 -23.12
CA GLU A 94 -32.92 1.62 -24.38
C GLU A 94 -34.13 1.61 -25.34
N LYS A 95 -34.84 0.48 -25.42
CA LYS A 95 -36.07 0.36 -26.21
C LYS A 95 -37.18 1.28 -25.70
N LEU A 96 -37.37 1.37 -24.37
CA LEU A 96 -38.32 2.28 -23.74
C LEU A 96 -37.98 3.75 -24.01
N LEU A 97 -36.69 4.08 -24.01
CA LEU A 97 -36.20 5.43 -24.28
C LEU A 97 -36.45 5.83 -25.74
N MET A 98 -36.21 4.92 -26.68
CA MET A 98 -36.52 5.09 -28.11
C MET A 98 -38.03 5.25 -28.36
N GLU A 99 -38.88 4.46 -27.72
CA GLU A 99 -40.35 4.59 -27.83
C GLU A 99 -40.85 5.94 -27.29
N ASN A 100 -40.28 6.43 -26.18
CA ASN A 100 -40.63 7.73 -25.62
C ASN A 100 -40.18 8.91 -26.49
N LEU A 101 -39.00 8.82 -27.11
CA LEU A 101 -38.54 9.80 -28.09
C LEU A 101 -39.47 9.84 -29.32
N ALA A 102 -39.85 8.68 -29.85
CA ALA A 102 -40.77 8.59 -30.99
C ALA A 102 -42.14 9.25 -30.69
N LYS A 103 -42.69 9.04 -29.48
CA LYS A 103 -43.94 9.67 -29.04
C LYS A 103 -43.83 11.20 -28.96
N ARG A 104 -42.69 11.74 -28.51
CA ARG A 104 -42.46 13.19 -28.41
C ARG A 104 -42.31 13.84 -29.79
N VAL A 105 -41.67 13.16 -30.74
CA VAL A 105 -41.54 13.65 -32.11
C VAL A 105 -42.89 13.68 -32.83
N ALA A 106 -43.75 12.68 -32.60
CA ALA A 106 -45.11 12.67 -33.15
C ALA A 106 -45.98 13.82 -32.61
N ALA A 107 -45.89 14.13 -31.31
CA ALA A 107 -46.68 15.19 -30.68
C ALA A 107 -46.29 16.62 -31.12
N ALA A 108 -45.05 16.84 -31.53
CA ALA A 108 -44.58 18.15 -31.99
C ALA A 108 -45.09 18.54 -33.40
N SER A 109 -45.69 17.60 -34.14
CA SER A 109 -46.13 17.82 -35.53
C SER A 109 -47.56 18.37 -35.70
N VAL A 110 -48.35 18.47 -34.62
CA VAL A 110 -49.81 18.73 -34.71
C VAL A 110 -50.25 20.11 -34.18
N SER A 111 -49.36 20.88 -33.54
CA SER A 111 -49.73 22.17 -32.90
C SER A 111 -49.25 23.37 -33.71
N GLY A 112 -50.01 23.76 -34.73
CA GLY A 112 -49.65 24.90 -35.58
C GLY A 112 -50.72 25.37 -36.57
N ALA A 113 -51.98 25.53 -36.16
CA ALA A 113 -52.99 26.17 -37.02
C ALA A 113 -54.19 26.73 -36.24
N ALA A 114 -54.21 28.06 -36.03
CA ALA A 114 -55.38 28.93 -35.84
C ALA A 114 -54.85 30.32 -35.43
N SER A 115 -55.34 31.49 -35.83
CA SER A 115 -56.57 31.90 -36.48
C SER A 115 -56.33 33.32 -37.00
N SER A 116 -56.61 33.58 -38.28
CA SER A 116 -56.61 34.91 -38.90
C SER A 116 -58.03 35.20 -39.40
N THR A 117 -58.73 36.10 -38.71
CA THR A 117 -60.08 36.55 -39.11
C THR A 117 -60.16 38.07 -39.19
N LYS A 118 -59.94 38.52 -40.43
CA LYS A 118 -60.44 39.69 -41.16
C LYS A 118 -61.44 40.60 -40.44
N SER A 119 -61.06 41.88 -40.29
CA SER A 119 -61.97 43.03 -40.14
C SER A 119 -62.38 43.53 -41.52
N LYS A 120 -63.70 43.68 -41.74
CA LYS A 120 -64.34 44.10 -42.99
C LYS A 120 -65.33 45.22 -42.65
N ALA A 121 -65.00 46.46 -42.99
CA ALA A 121 -65.92 47.59 -42.93
C ALA A 121 -65.73 48.44 -44.19
N SER A 122 -66.69 48.35 -45.12
CA SER A 122 -66.79 49.26 -46.27
C SER A 122 -68.07 50.05 -46.10
N SER A 123 -67.94 51.30 -45.67
CA SER A 123 -69.02 52.28 -45.64
C SER A 123 -69.25 52.78 -47.08
N THR A 124 -70.42 52.48 -47.62
CA THR A 124 -70.93 53.06 -48.87
C THR A 124 -71.58 54.39 -48.54
N ILE A 125 -70.92 55.50 -48.84
CA ILE A 125 -71.53 56.83 -48.81
C ILE A 125 -72.22 57.04 -50.15
N GLN A 126 -73.56 57.01 -50.14
CA GLN A 126 -74.38 57.53 -51.24
C GLN A 126 -74.35 59.05 -51.19
N ILE A 127 -73.67 59.67 -52.16
CA ILE A 127 -73.78 61.12 -52.40
C ILE A 127 -74.98 61.32 -53.32
N GLN A 128 -76.10 61.78 -52.76
CA GLN A 128 -77.19 62.36 -53.54
C GLN A 128 -76.71 63.70 -54.09
N ILE A 129 -76.34 63.72 -55.37
CA ILE A 129 -76.10 64.95 -56.11
C ILE A 129 -77.47 65.56 -56.43
N LYS A 130 -77.87 66.58 -55.64
CA LYS A 130 -78.92 67.50 -56.04
C LYS A 130 -78.44 68.23 -57.29
N GLN A 131 -79.21 68.15 -58.38
CA GLN A 131 -78.98 68.94 -59.59
C GLN A 131 -79.04 70.43 -59.25
N PRO A 132 -78.01 71.22 -59.58
CA PRO A 132 -78.15 72.66 -59.71
C PRO A 132 -78.60 73.00 -61.13
N GLU A 133 -79.55 73.93 -61.20
CA GLU A 133 -80.10 74.48 -62.43
C GLU A 133 -79.00 75.16 -63.28
N GLN A 134 -79.23 75.10 -64.59
CA GLN A 134 -78.38 75.59 -65.67
C GLN A 134 -77.78 76.97 -65.39
N ASN A 135 -76.45 77.07 -65.37
CA ASN A 135 -75.70 78.27 -65.71
C ASN A 135 -74.28 77.88 -66.18
N ASP A 136 -73.96 78.27 -67.42
CA ASP A 136 -72.64 78.41 -68.06
C ASP A 136 -71.51 77.47 -67.64
N CYS A 137 -71.59 76.20 -68.07
CA CYS A 137 -70.44 75.31 -68.05
C CYS A 137 -69.71 75.37 -69.41
N ILE A 138 -68.46 75.85 -69.42
CA ILE A 138 -67.58 75.95 -70.61
C ILE A 138 -67.15 74.55 -71.11
N TRP A 139 -67.33 73.51 -70.30
CA TRP A 139 -66.91 72.15 -70.60
C TRP A 139 -68.01 71.35 -71.29
N ASN A 140 -67.67 70.65 -72.37
CA ASN A 140 -68.59 69.70 -73.00
C ASN A 140 -68.87 68.53 -72.03
N GLN A 141 -70.10 68.03 -72.02
CA GLN A 141 -70.52 66.95 -71.12
C GLN A 141 -69.70 65.66 -71.33
N LEU A 142 -69.16 65.45 -72.54
CA LEU A 142 -68.25 64.37 -72.88
C LEU A 142 -66.86 64.53 -72.24
N ASP A 143 -66.36 65.76 -72.12
CA ASP A 143 -65.05 66.05 -71.51
C ASP A 143 -65.13 65.92 -69.98
N LEU A 144 -66.27 66.31 -69.40
CA LEU A 144 -66.57 66.08 -67.99
C LEU A 144 -66.67 64.59 -67.65
N SER A 145 -67.36 63.79 -68.48
CA SER A 145 -67.49 62.35 -68.23
C SER A 145 -66.15 61.62 -68.35
N THR A 146 -65.35 61.93 -69.38
CA THR A 146 -64.01 61.35 -69.56
C THR A 146 -63.03 61.76 -68.44
N LEU A 147 -63.09 63.01 -67.96
CA LEU A 147 -62.32 63.45 -66.81
C LEU A 147 -62.76 62.74 -65.51
N CYS A 148 -64.07 62.61 -65.26
CA CYS A 148 -64.58 61.88 -64.10
C CYS A 148 -64.21 60.39 -64.13
N GLU A 149 -64.23 59.75 -65.31
CA GLU A 149 -63.81 58.36 -65.49
C GLU A 149 -62.31 58.16 -65.25
N THR A 150 -61.46 59.05 -65.78
CA THR A 150 -60.02 58.99 -65.58
C THR A 150 -59.61 59.28 -64.12
N MET A 151 -60.26 60.24 -63.46
CA MET A 151 -60.11 60.43 -62.01
C MET A 151 -60.55 59.19 -61.23
N SER A 152 -61.68 58.58 -61.60
CA SER A 152 -62.16 57.37 -60.94
C SER A 152 -61.22 56.17 -61.13
N LYS A 153 -60.61 56.02 -62.32
CA LYS A 153 -59.60 54.98 -62.61
C LYS A 153 -58.32 55.22 -61.80
N THR A 154 -57.78 56.44 -61.82
CA THR A 154 -56.56 56.80 -61.06
C THR A 154 -56.78 56.65 -59.55
N GLU A 155 -57.96 56.99 -59.02
CA GLU A 155 -58.29 56.73 -57.62
C GLU A 155 -58.32 55.23 -57.28
N LYS A 156 -58.93 54.40 -58.14
CA LYS A 156 -58.96 52.94 -57.96
C LYS A 156 -57.54 52.37 -57.96
N ASP A 157 -56.69 52.81 -58.87
CA ASP A 157 -55.28 52.40 -58.92
C ASP A 157 -54.51 52.88 -57.69
N ARG A 158 -54.73 54.14 -57.26
CA ARG A 158 -54.14 54.68 -56.03
C ARG A 158 -54.56 53.90 -54.78
N ARG A 159 -55.79 53.39 -54.73
CA ARG A 159 -56.29 52.53 -53.65
C ARG A 159 -55.66 51.13 -53.73
N ARG A 160 -55.57 50.54 -54.93
CA ARG A 160 -54.94 49.23 -55.17
C ARG A 160 -53.46 49.23 -54.76
N LEU A 161 -52.71 50.23 -55.21
CA LEU A 161 -51.28 50.38 -54.88
C LEU A 161 -51.08 50.60 -53.38
N ARG A 162 -51.93 51.39 -52.72
CA ARG A 162 -51.88 51.53 -51.25
C ARG A 162 -52.09 50.21 -50.53
N MET A 163 -53.10 49.42 -50.92
CA MET A 163 -53.29 48.09 -50.33
C MET A 163 -52.11 47.14 -50.60
N GLN A 164 -51.48 47.21 -51.77
CA GLN A 164 -50.29 46.41 -52.07
C GLN A 164 -49.08 46.84 -51.21
N LEU A 165 -48.89 48.15 -51.03
CA LEU A 165 -47.85 48.70 -50.17
C LEU A 165 -48.04 48.28 -48.72
N GLU A 166 -49.27 48.37 -48.19
CA GLU A 166 -49.61 47.95 -46.82
C GLU A 166 -49.34 46.45 -46.62
N ARG A 167 -49.67 45.61 -47.59
CA ARG A 167 -49.36 44.16 -47.55
C ARG A 167 -47.86 43.90 -47.55
N ALA A 168 -47.12 44.52 -48.46
CA ALA A 168 -45.67 44.38 -48.52
C ALA A 168 -44.98 44.87 -47.24
N GLN A 169 -45.47 45.97 -46.66
CA GLN A 169 -44.98 46.46 -45.36
C GLN A 169 -45.26 45.46 -44.23
N ALA A 170 -46.45 44.86 -44.19
CA ALA A 170 -46.78 43.82 -43.21
C ALA A 170 -45.89 42.57 -43.37
N GLU A 171 -45.64 42.13 -44.60
CA GLU A 171 -44.74 41.00 -44.90
C GLU A 171 -43.30 41.30 -44.42
N VAL A 172 -42.78 42.49 -44.70
CA VAL A 172 -41.45 42.91 -44.22
C VAL A 172 -41.39 42.92 -42.69
N GLN A 173 -42.44 43.37 -42.00
CA GLN A 173 -42.47 43.33 -40.54
C GLN A 173 -42.46 41.89 -40.00
N VAL A 174 -43.22 40.98 -40.61
CA VAL A 174 -43.21 39.56 -40.24
C VAL A 174 -41.83 38.94 -40.46
N GLU A 175 -41.18 39.20 -41.59
CA GLU A 175 -39.84 38.69 -41.87
C GLU A 175 -38.78 39.29 -40.93
N ARG A 176 -38.90 40.56 -40.54
CA ARG A 176 -38.04 41.16 -39.51
C ARG A 176 -38.21 40.46 -38.16
N GLN A 177 -39.43 40.19 -37.74
CA GLN A 177 -39.71 39.46 -36.51
C GLN A 177 -39.16 38.02 -36.57
N LYS A 178 -39.31 37.33 -37.71
CA LYS A 178 -38.72 36.00 -37.91
C LYS A 178 -37.21 36.04 -37.81
N ARG A 179 -36.54 37.00 -38.46
CA ARG A 179 -35.08 37.18 -38.37
C ARG A 179 -34.63 37.44 -36.93
N GLN A 180 -35.33 38.29 -36.19
CA GLN A 180 -35.02 38.55 -34.78
C GLN A 180 -35.16 37.29 -33.92
N ARG A 181 -36.21 36.49 -34.14
CA ARG A 181 -36.40 35.21 -33.43
C ARG A 181 -35.28 34.21 -33.76
N LEU A 182 -34.92 34.08 -35.04
CA LEU A 182 -33.84 33.20 -35.47
C LEU A 182 -32.49 33.65 -34.93
N GLN A 183 -32.24 34.96 -34.86
CA GLN A 183 -31.03 35.50 -34.25
C GLN A 183 -30.94 35.13 -32.76
N GLY A 184 -32.04 35.31 -32.01
CA GLY A 184 -32.08 34.91 -30.60
C GLY A 184 -31.78 33.42 -30.39
N LEU A 185 -32.35 32.55 -31.23
CA LEU A 185 -32.07 31.10 -31.17
C LEU A 185 -30.61 30.77 -31.53
N LEU A 186 -30.00 31.49 -32.48
CA LEU A 186 -28.59 31.34 -32.81
C LEU A 186 -27.72 31.73 -31.62
N ASP A 187 -27.97 32.90 -31.02
CA ASP A 187 -27.21 33.39 -29.88
C ASP A 187 -27.31 32.41 -28.68
N GLU A 188 -28.49 31.84 -28.43
CA GLU A 188 -28.70 30.79 -27.41
C GLU A 188 -27.90 29.51 -27.71
N CYS A 189 -27.91 29.05 -28.97
CA CYS A 189 -27.14 27.88 -29.38
C CYS A 189 -25.63 28.10 -29.26
N GLU A 190 -25.13 29.29 -29.62
CA GLU A 190 -23.72 29.66 -29.48
C GLU A 190 -23.30 29.69 -28.01
N GLN A 191 -24.13 30.22 -27.13
CA GLN A 191 -23.88 30.21 -25.68
C GLN A 191 -23.83 28.79 -25.13
N GLN A 192 -24.77 27.92 -25.50
CA GLN A 192 -24.77 26.51 -25.08
C GLN A 192 -23.53 25.77 -25.59
N LEU A 193 -23.11 26.02 -26.84
CA LEU A 193 -21.90 25.44 -27.40
C LEU A 193 -20.65 25.92 -26.65
N ALA A 194 -20.58 27.20 -26.28
CA ALA A 194 -19.47 27.73 -25.50
C ALA A 194 -19.38 27.08 -24.11
N LEU A 195 -20.51 26.92 -23.42
CA LEU A 195 -20.59 26.22 -22.13
C LEU A 195 -20.16 24.76 -22.26
N SER A 196 -20.67 24.04 -23.27
CA SER A 196 -20.31 22.65 -23.53
C SER A 196 -18.80 22.48 -23.81
N ARG A 197 -18.20 23.39 -24.59
CA ARG A 197 -16.74 23.40 -24.82
C ARG A 197 -15.95 23.64 -23.55
N GLN A 198 -16.42 24.55 -22.70
CA GLN A 198 -15.77 24.83 -21.42
C GLN A 198 -15.84 23.61 -20.48
N GLU A 199 -16.99 22.94 -20.41
CA GLU A 199 -17.17 21.72 -19.63
C GLU A 199 -16.30 20.59 -20.17
N ALA A 200 -16.28 20.38 -21.48
CA ALA A 200 -15.42 19.37 -22.12
C ALA A 200 -13.93 19.61 -21.80
N ALA A 201 -13.47 20.87 -21.82
CA ALA A 201 -12.11 21.22 -21.44
C ALA A 201 -11.82 20.93 -19.96
N ARG A 202 -12.76 21.20 -19.05
CA ARG A 202 -12.62 20.85 -17.62
C ARG A 202 -12.52 19.33 -17.42
N TRP A 203 -13.38 18.56 -18.09
CA TRP A 203 -13.34 17.10 -18.04
C TRP A 203 -12.04 16.53 -18.59
N ALA A 204 -11.51 17.10 -19.68
CA ALA A 204 -10.22 16.70 -20.23
C ALA A 204 -9.08 16.90 -19.22
N LEU A 205 -9.02 18.08 -18.57
CA LEU A 205 -8.03 18.36 -17.53
C LEU A 205 -8.17 17.41 -16.33
N GLN A 206 -9.39 17.11 -15.91
CA GLN A 206 -9.64 16.18 -14.81
C GLN A 206 -9.17 14.76 -15.18
N LEU A 207 -9.41 14.32 -16.42
CA LEU A 207 -8.96 13.02 -16.91
C LEU A 207 -7.43 12.96 -16.94
N GLU A 208 -6.76 14.00 -17.43
CA GLU A 208 -5.29 14.08 -17.42
C GLU A 208 -4.72 14.00 -16.00
N ALA A 209 -5.32 14.73 -15.05
CA ALA A 209 -4.93 14.67 -13.63
C ALA A 209 -5.10 13.26 -13.04
N GLN A 210 -6.24 12.60 -13.31
CA GLN A 210 -6.49 11.23 -12.86
C GLN A 210 -5.53 10.22 -13.51
N GLN A 211 -5.18 10.39 -14.78
CA GLN A 211 -4.19 9.55 -15.45
C GLN A 211 -2.80 9.74 -14.84
N ALA A 212 -2.40 10.98 -14.53
CA ALA A 212 -1.13 11.26 -13.88
C ALA A 212 -1.08 10.64 -12.47
N GLU A 213 -2.15 10.77 -11.69
CA GLU A 213 -2.28 10.14 -10.37
C GLU A 213 -2.24 8.61 -10.46
N GLY A 214 -2.93 8.03 -11.45
CA GLY A 214 -2.90 6.59 -11.73
C GLY A 214 -1.48 6.10 -11.99
N ARG A 215 -0.74 6.78 -12.88
CA ARG A 215 0.68 6.46 -13.16
C ARG A 215 1.56 6.60 -11.91
N ALA A 216 1.35 7.63 -11.10
CA ALA A 216 2.10 7.82 -9.85
C ALA A 216 1.86 6.66 -8.88
N LYS A 217 0.60 6.24 -8.70
CA LYS A 217 0.24 5.08 -7.87
C LYS A 217 0.82 3.78 -8.42
N ASP A 218 0.78 3.58 -9.74
CA ASP A 218 1.38 2.40 -10.38
C ASP A 218 2.90 2.32 -10.12
N THR A 219 3.61 3.44 -10.23
CA THR A 219 5.05 3.47 -9.91
C THR A 219 5.31 3.17 -8.43
N GLN A 220 4.48 3.67 -7.52
CA GLN A 220 4.58 3.38 -6.09
C GLN A 220 4.33 1.89 -5.80
N VAL A 221 3.31 1.29 -6.42
CA VAL A 221 3.00 -0.14 -6.28
C VAL A 221 4.16 -0.99 -6.82
N GLN A 222 4.75 -0.61 -7.96
CA GLN A 222 5.93 -1.29 -8.50
C GLN A 222 7.13 -1.20 -7.56
N ALA A 223 7.41 -0.01 -7.00
CA ALA A 223 8.49 0.16 -6.03
C ALA A 223 8.28 -0.73 -4.79
N GLN A 224 7.08 -0.71 -4.20
CA GLN A 224 6.72 -1.57 -3.07
C GLN A 224 6.81 -3.06 -3.41
N ALA A 225 6.42 -3.47 -4.62
CA ALA A 225 6.55 -4.85 -5.08
C ALA A 225 8.02 -5.27 -5.19
N THR A 226 8.92 -4.38 -5.65
CA THR A 226 10.36 -4.67 -5.68
C THR A 226 10.96 -4.77 -4.29
N GLU A 227 10.59 -3.89 -3.37
CA GLU A 227 11.02 -3.93 -1.96
C GLU A 227 10.55 -5.22 -1.28
N ALA A 228 9.28 -5.60 -1.46
CA ALA A 228 8.74 -6.85 -0.92
C ALA A 228 9.51 -8.08 -1.45
N ARG A 229 9.88 -8.09 -2.73
CA ARG A 229 10.72 -9.16 -3.31
C ARG A 229 12.11 -9.20 -2.66
N GLN A 230 12.76 -8.05 -2.49
CA GLN A 230 14.07 -7.97 -1.84
C GLN A 230 14.01 -8.51 -0.40
N VAL A 231 12.99 -8.12 0.39
CA VAL A 231 12.79 -8.63 1.75
C VAL A 231 12.56 -10.14 1.76
N VAL A 232 11.80 -10.69 0.81
CA VAL A 232 11.62 -12.14 0.68
C VAL A 232 12.95 -12.85 0.39
N GLU A 233 13.78 -12.30 -0.50
CA GLU A 233 15.10 -12.85 -0.79
C GLU A 233 16.04 -12.78 0.41
N GLU A 234 16.08 -11.65 1.12
CA GLU A 234 16.88 -11.48 2.33
C GLU A 234 16.45 -12.44 3.44
N THR A 235 15.15 -12.55 3.70
CA THR A 235 14.65 -13.52 4.70
C THR A 235 14.97 -14.96 4.30
N ALA A 236 14.98 -15.29 3.01
CA ALA A 236 15.43 -16.60 2.53
C ALA A 236 16.94 -16.79 2.80
N ARG A 237 17.77 -15.79 2.51
CA ARG A 237 19.22 -15.81 2.83
C ARG A 237 19.43 -16.02 4.33
N TRP A 238 18.78 -15.25 5.19
CA TRP A 238 18.88 -15.41 6.65
C TRP A 238 18.42 -16.78 7.12
N ARG A 239 17.33 -17.32 6.56
CA ARG A 239 16.88 -18.69 6.85
C ARG A 239 17.93 -19.74 6.50
N THR A 240 18.58 -19.63 5.33
CA THR A 240 19.65 -20.55 4.93
C THR A 240 20.88 -20.43 5.83
N ALA A 241 21.30 -19.21 6.18
CA ALA A 241 22.41 -18.97 7.09
C ALA A 241 22.13 -19.52 8.49
N ALA A 242 20.91 -19.31 9.02
CA ALA A 242 20.50 -19.85 10.31
C ALA A 242 20.46 -21.39 10.31
N ARG A 243 20.05 -22.01 9.20
CA ARG A 243 20.10 -23.47 9.05
C ARG A 243 21.54 -23.98 9.07
N LYS A 244 22.42 -23.35 8.28
CA LYS A 244 23.84 -23.72 8.22
C LYS A 244 24.51 -23.58 9.60
N GLY A 245 24.29 -22.46 10.30
CA GLY A 245 24.83 -22.26 11.64
C GLY A 245 24.35 -23.31 12.65
N ARG A 246 23.09 -23.79 12.54
CA ARG A 246 22.59 -24.90 13.37
C ARG A 246 23.26 -26.24 13.03
N GLU A 247 23.53 -26.50 11.76
CA GLU A 247 24.25 -27.70 11.32
C GLU A 247 25.70 -27.69 11.83
N GLU A 248 26.40 -26.55 11.67
CA GLU A 248 27.76 -26.34 12.19
C GLU A 248 27.82 -26.49 13.72
N MET A 249 26.82 -25.97 14.45
CA MET A 249 26.74 -26.14 15.91
C MET A 249 26.58 -27.62 16.31
N LYS A 250 25.73 -28.38 15.61
CA LYS A 250 25.56 -29.82 15.87
C LYS A 250 26.85 -30.59 15.57
N ASP A 251 27.56 -30.24 14.51
CA ASP A 251 28.83 -30.87 14.18
C ASP A 251 29.92 -30.54 15.20
N ALA A 252 29.97 -29.30 15.70
CA ALA A 252 30.86 -28.92 16.80
C ALA A 252 30.52 -29.70 18.08
N GLN A 253 29.24 -29.88 18.42
CA GLN A 253 28.82 -30.68 19.57
C GLN A 253 29.25 -32.14 19.46
N ARG A 254 29.13 -32.75 18.28
CA ARG A 254 29.63 -34.12 18.02
C ARG A 254 31.13 -34.21 18.25
N LYS A 255 31.91 -33.29 17.66
CA LYS A 255 33.37 -33.25 17.87
C LYS A 255 33.76 -33.06 19.34
N CYS A 256 33.04 -32.21 20.08
CA CYS A 256 33.28 -32.06 21.52
C CYS A 256 33.00 -33.35 22.29
N ALA A 257 31.93 -34.08 21.95
CA ALA A 257 31.63 -35.37 22.55
C ALA A 257 32.70 -36.43 22.22
N ASP A 258 33.15 -36.47 20.96
CA ASP A 258 34.21 -37.38 20.52
C ASP A 258 35.52 -37.11 21.27
N LEU A 259 35.95 -35.84 21.35
CA LEU A 259 37.14 -35.43 22.09
C LEU A 259 37.03 -35.72 23.59
N MET A 260 35.85 -35.53 24.18
CA MET A 260 35.61 -35.85 25.59
C MET A 260 35.77 -37.35 25.86
N TRP A 261 35.21 -38.19 24.99
CA TRP A 261 35.39 -39.63 25.05
C TRP A 261 36.85 -40.04 24.87
N GLU A 262 37.58 -39.43 23.92
CA GLU A 262 39.02 -39.68 23.74
C GLU A 262 39.84 -39.29 24.97
N LEU A 263 39.52 -38.17 25.62
CA LEU A 263 40.16 -37.73 26.86
C LEU A 263 39.89 -38.71 28.01
N GLU A 264 38.66 -39.19 28.17
CA GLU A 264 38.32 -40.20 29.19
C GLU A 264 39.06 -41.51 28.94
N ARG A 265 39.10 -41.98 27.69
CA ARG A 265 39.86 -43.16 27.29
C ARG A 265 41.35 -43.01 27.59
N LEU A 266 41.95 -41.87 27.26
CA LEU A 266 43.36 -41.59 27.54
C LEU A 266 43.65 -41.52 29.04
N LYS A 267 42.75 -40.91 29.83
CA LYS A 267 42.86 -40.90 31.29
C LYS A 267 42.85 -42.33 31.85
N GLU A 268 41.99 -43.20 31.35
CA GLU A 268 41.93 -44.59 31.83
C GLU A 268 43.17 -45.38 31.43
N HIS A 269 43.65 -45.21 30.19
CA HIS A 269 44.93 -45.79 29.75
C HIS A 269 46.10 -45.32 30.64
N HIS A 270 46.13 -44.03 30.97
CA HIS A 270 47.18 -43.48 31.84
C HIS A 270 47.14 -44.10 33.24
N LYS A 271 45.96 -44.28 33.84
CA LYS A 271 45.83 -44.96 35.15
C LYS A 271 46.31 -46.42 35.11
N VAL A 272 46.04 -47.13 34.01
CA VAL A 272 46.49 -48.52 33.83
C VAL A 272 48.03 -48.56 33.73
N GLU A 273 48.63 -47.67 32.95
CA GLU A 273 50.09 -47.57 32.85
C GLU A 273 50.74 -47.15 34.17
N GLU A 274 50.14 -46.22 34.92
CA GLU A 274 50.62 -45.84 36.25
C GLU A 274 50.64 -47.05 37.21
N LYS A 275 49.55 -47.84 37.25
CA LYS A 275 49.51 -49.08 38.05
C LYS A 275 50.58 -50.07 37.60
N ARG A 276 50.74 -50.25 36.29
CA ARG A 276 51.76 -51.14 35.71
C ARG A 276 53.18 -50.72 36.11
N LEU A 277 53.47 -49.42 36.07
CA LEU A 277 54.77 -48.88 36.49
C LEU A 277 55.00 -49.10 37.98
N VAL A 278 54.00 -48.85 38.83
CA VAL A 278 54.10 -49.11 40.28
C VAL A 278 54.31 -50.59 40.59
N GLU A 279 53.65 -51.49 39.86
CA GLU A 279 53.86 -52.93 40.00
C GLU A 279 55.26 -53.35 39.53
N ALA A 280 55.75 -52.78 38.43
CA ALA A 280 57.10 -53.03 37.93
C ALA A 280 58.16 -52.60 38.94
N THR A 281 58.08 -51.39 39.48
CA THR A 281 59.02 -50.92 40.51
C THR A 281 58.93 -51.76 41.78
N ARG A 282 57.72 -52.15 42.22
CA ARG A 282 57.55 -53.06 43.36
C ARG A 282 58.22 -54.42 43.13
N LEU A 283 58.13 -54.97 41.92
CA LEU A 283 58.80 -56.24 41.57
C LEU A 283 60.32 -56.07 41.56
N GLU A 284 60.85 -54.98 41.00
CA GLU A 284 62.28 -54.65 41.04
C GLU A 284 62.79 -54.52 42.49
N ASP A 285 62.07 -53.79 43.34
CA ASP A 285 62.38 -53.63 44.76
C ASP A 285 62.38 -54.98 45.49
N ASN A 286 61.41 -55.85 45.21
CA ASN A 286 61.36 -57.20 45.79
C ASN A 286 62.58 -58.03 45.36
N VAL A 287 63.02 -57.93 44.10
CA VAL A 287 64.23 -58.63 43.61
C VAL A 287 65.48 -58.10 44.30
N ILE A 288 65.61 -56.78 44.47
CA ILE A 288 66.74 -56.16 45.19
C ILE A 288 66.73 -56.61 46.66
N LEU A 289 65.57 -56.56 47.33
CA LEU A 289 65.41 -57.01 48.70
C LEU A 289 65.80 -58.48 48.86
N GLN A 290 65.36 -59.36 47.95
CA GLN A 290 65.73 -60.77 47.95
C GLN A 290 67.26 -60.96 47.84
N LYS A 291 67.92 -60.22 46.94
CA LYS A 291 69.39 -60.26 46.82
C LYS A 291 70.08 -59.80 48.11
N VAL A 292 69.66 -58.68 48.68
CA VAL A 292 70.22 -58.17 49.95
C VAL A 292 69.98 -59.16 51.08
N THR A 293 68.83 -59.81 51.15
CA THR A 293 68.58 -60.85 52.17
C THR A 293 69.48 -62.07 51.98
N GLN A 294 69.72 -62.51 50.74
CA GLN A 294 70.66 -63.59 50.45
C GLN A 294 72.08 -63.20 50.85
N GLU A 295 72.55 -62.00 50.50
CA GLU A 295 73.86 -61.50 50.92
C GLU A 295 74.00 -61.40 52.45
N LEU A 296 72.95 -60.99 53.15
CA LEU A 296 72.90 -60.98 54.62
C LEU A 296 72.93 -62.39 55.22
N GLU A 297 72.23 -63.35 54.64
CA GLU A 297 72.27 -64.75 55.06
C GLU A 297 73.65 -65.37 54.82
N GLU A 298 74.26 -65.10 53.67
CA GLU A 298 75.62 -65.53 53.33
C GLU A 298 76.66 -64.95 54.30
N THR A 299 76.57 -63.65 54.61
CA THR A 299 77.50 -63.00 55.56
C THR A 299 77.28 -63.50 56.98
N ARG A 300 76.04 -63.77 57.41
CA ARG A 300 75.75 -64.45 58.68
C ARG A 300 76.33 -65.86 58.72
N ALA A 301 76.16 -66.65 57.66
CA ALA A 301 76.73 -67.99 57.57
C ALA A 301 78.27 -67.96 57.63
N LYS A 302 78.90 -67.00 56.95
CA LYS A 302 80.35 -66.75 57.03
C LYS A 302 80.79 -66.38 58.45
N LEU A 303 80.06 -65.48 59.12
CA LEU A 303 80.35 -65.08 60.51
C LEU A 303 80.21 -66.26 61.48
N GLU A 304 79.17 -67.09 61.35
CA GLU A 304 78.99 -68.28 62.18
C GLU A 304 80.07 -69.34 61.90
N ALA A 305 80.48 -69.52 60.64
CA ALA A 305 81.60 -70.37 60.29
C ALA A 305 82.93 -69.86 60.90
N GLU A 306 83.17 -68.54 60.89
CA GLU A 306 84.30 -67.94 61.58
C GLU A 306 84.24 -68.11 63.10
N LYS A 307 83.08 -67.89 63.74
CA LYS A 307 82.90 -68.15 65.18
C LYS A 307 83.18 -69.62 65.53
N ALA A 308 82.68 -70.55 64.72
CA ALA A 308 82.94 -71.98 64.89
C ALA A 308 84.43 -72.33 64.69
N ASN A 309 85.11 -71.68 63.75
CA ASN A 309 86.55 -71.82 63.58
C ASN A 309 87.34 -71.18 64.72
N HIS A 310 86.87 -70.06 65.26
CA HIS A 310 87.46 -69.41 66.42
C HIS A 310 87.31 -70.26 67.68
N SER A 311 86.14 -70.85 67.93
CA SER A 311 85.95 -71.77 69.07
C SER A 311 86.81 -73.04 68.94
N ARG A 312 86.97 -73.59 67.74
CA ARG A 312 87.95 -74.66 67.45
C ARG A 312 89.39 -74.21 67.71
N SER A 313 89.74 -73.00 67.28
CA SER A 313 91.08 -72.44 67.50
C SER A 313 91.34 -72.18 68.99
N GLN A 314 90.33 -71.69 69.73
CA GLN A 314 90.39 -71.44 71.17
C GLN A 314 90.52 -72.75 71.96
N THR A 315 89.74 -73.78 71.60
CA THR A 315 89.89 -75.12 72.21
C THR A 315 91.27 -75.73 71.90
N ALA A 316 91.81 -75.54 70.70
CA ALA A 316 93.18 -75.92 70.37
C ALA A 316 94.22 -75.17 71.21
N LEU A 317 94.06 -73.84 71.38
CA LEU A 317 94.92 -73.03 72.25
C LEU A 317 94.81 -73.45 73.72
N GLU A 318 93.62 -73.82 74.20
CA GLU A 318 93.42 -74.35 75.55
C GLU A 318 94.07 -75.73 75.74
N LEU A 319 94.01 -76.60 74.73
CA LEU A 319 94.75 -77.86 74.73
C LEU A 319 96.25 -77.62 74.81
N LEU A 320 96.78 -76.66 74.04
CA LEU A 320 98.17 -76.24 74.14
C LEU A 320 98.48 -75.68 75.54
N ARG A 321 97.66 -74.78 76.08
CA ARG A 321 97.81 -74.25 77.44
C ARG A 321 97.84 -75.37 78.49
N LYS A 322 96.94 -76.37 78.40
CA LYS A 322 96.92 -77.56 79.26
C LYS A 322 98.16 -78.44 79.10
N HIS A 323 98.70 -78.55 77.89
CA HIS A 323 99.92 -79.30 77.64
C HIS A 323 101.13 -78.61 78.28
N PHE A 324 101.23 -77.28 78.17
CA PHE A 324 102.31 -76.50 78.77
C PHE A 324 102.19 -76.40 80.30
N THR A 325 100.98 -76.36 80.88
CA THR A 325 100.80 -76.41 82.34
C THR A 325 101.04 -77.80 82.93
N LYS A 326 100.88 -78.88 82.16
CA LYS A 326 101.30 -80.24 82.56
C LYS A 326 102.80 -80.51 82.44
N GLN A 327 103.54 -79.68 81.69
CA GLN A 327 105.01 -79.75 81.59
C GLN A 327 105.74 -78.86 82.61
N SER A 328 105.01 -78.14 83.47
CA SER A 328 105.55 -77.24 84.50
C SER A 328 105.20 -77.67 85.93
N GLY A 329 104.93 -78.98 86.13
CA GLY A 329 104.84 -79.63 87.43
C GLY A 329 106.00 -80.59 87.66
#